data_AF-A0A1W1V9R5-F1
#
_entry.id   AF-A0A1W1V9R5-F1
#
_cell.length_a   1.000
_cell.length_b   1.000
_cell.length_c   1.000
_cell.angle_alpha   90.00
_cell.angle_beta   90.00
_cell.angle_gamma   90.00
#
_symmetry.space_group_name_H-M   'P 1'
#
loop_
_entity.id
_entity.type
_entity.pdbx_description
1 polymer ?
#
loop_
_entity_poly.entity_id
_entity_poly.type
_entity_poly.pdbx_seq_one_letter_code
_entity_poly.pdbx_strand_id
1 'polypeptide(L)'
;MNTVRLTFEGYNQTFEAPMREITRNEEELLDIWPYIESIPATDLEGFEILNVLYVYRNASNLFEHILIGTENENVFLVIIIHIEHLKIHGHYLLNVVKMYGLTE
;
A
#
# COMPACT_ATOMS: atom_id res chain seq x y z
N MET A 1 6.39 -15.87 -4.21
CA MET A 1 5.47 -15.82 -3.05
C MET A 1 4.04 -15.74 -3.58
N ASN A 2 3.00 -16.12 -2.82
CA ASN A 2 1.62 -15.85 -3.26
C ASN A 2 1.25 -14.40 -2.89
N THR A 3 0.76 -13.62 -3.85
CA THR A 3 0.33 -12.23 -3.63
C THR A 3 -1.19 -12.11 -3.70
N VAL A 4 -1.73 -11.08 -3.07
CA VAL A 4 -3.17 -10.84 -2.99
C VAL A 4 -3.44 -9.41 -3.41
N ARG A 5 -3.96 -9.22 -4.62
CA ARG A 5 -4.49 -7.93 -5.06
C ARG A 5 -5.85 -7.70 -4.43
N LEU A 6 -5.97 -6.60 -3.69
CA LEU A 6 -7.22 -6.20 -3.08
C LEU A 6 -8.13 -5.51 -4.11
N THR A 7 -9.44 -5.67 -3.91
CA THR A 7 -10.41 -4.78 -4.54
C THR A 7 -10.41 -3.43 -3.84
N PHE A 8 -11.03 -2.42 -4.44
CA PHE A 8 -11.23 -1.14 -3.77
C PHE A 8 -11.98 -1.30 -2.43
N GLU A 9 -12.99 -2.16 -2.37
CA GLU A 9 -13.73 -2.43 -1.14
C GLU A 9 -12.83 -3.04 -0.06
N GLY A 10 -12.05 -4.07 -0.41
CA GLY A 10 -11.12 -4.71 0.54
C GLY A 10 -10.04 -3.75 1.03
N TYR A 11 -9.50 -2.92 0.15
CA TYR A 11 -8.60 -1.84 0.52
C TYR A 11 -9.28 -0.82 1.46
N ASN A 12 -10.47 -0.35 1.12
CA ASN A 12 -11.20 0.65 1.90
C ASN A 12 -11.56 0.15 3.32
N GLN A 13 -11.80 -1.14 3.50
CA GLN A 13 -12.06 -1.75 4.82
C GLN A 13 -10.86 -1.70 5.77
N THR A 14 -9.65 -1.47 5.26
CA THR A 14 -8.42 -1.39 6.08
C THR A 14 -8.15 0.02 6.61
N PHE A 15 -8.95 1.01 6.20
CA PHE A 15 -8.87 2.38 6.71
C PHE A 15 -9.67 2.55 8.00
N GLU A 16 -9.10 3.31 8.92
CA GLU A 16 -9.82 3.81 10.07
C GLU A 16 -9.24 5.18 10.46
N ALA A 17 -10.07 6.21 10.42
CA ALA A 17 -9.64 7.57 10.65
C ALA A 17 -9.40 7.86 12.15
N PRO A 18 -8.38 8.65 12.51
CA PRO A 18 -7.38 9.20 11.60
C PRO A 18 -6.31 8.16 11.24
N MET A 19 -5.90 8.15 9.97
CA MET A 19 -4.65 7.51 9.57
C MET A 19 -3.49 8.38 10.08
N ARG A 20 -2.58 7.77 10.85
CA ARG A 20 -1.42 8.47 11.42
C ARG A 20 -0.18 8.15 10.62
N GLU A 21 0.51 9.17 10.13
CA GLU A 21 1.80 9.00 9.46
C GLU A 21 2.89 8.63 10.48
N ILE A 22 3.57 7.51 10.24
CA ILE A 22 4.62 6.96 11.13
C ILE A 22 5.95 6.72 10.39
N THR A 23 6.10 7.20 9.16
CA THR A 23 7.23 6.97 8.23
C THR A 23 8.62 7.08 8.87
N ARG A 24 8.81 7.98 9.85
CA ARG A 24 10.11 8.25 10.48
C ARG A 24 10.27 7.71 11.90
N ASN A 25 9.22 7.13 12.47
CA ASN A 25 9.11 6.93 13.91
C ASN A 25 9.17 5.46 14.34
N GLU A 26 9.05 4.51 13.42
CA GLU A 26 8.94 3.09 13.77
C GLU A 26 9.83 2.19 12.91
N GLU A 27 10.26 1.08 13.52
CA GLU A 27 10.97 -0.01 12.85
C GLU A 27 10.03 -0.73 11.86
N GLU A 28 10.60 -1.18 10.74
CA GLU A 28 9.85 -1.95 9.74
C GLU A 28 9.31 -3.25 10.36
N LEU A 29 7.99 -3.46 10.31
CA LEU A 29 7.36 -4.67 10.88
C LEU A 29 7.74 -5.95 10.12
N LEU A 30 7.94 -5.85 8.81
CA LEU A 30 8.20 -6.96 7.90
C LEU A 30 9.08 -6.49 6.73
N ASP A 31 9.93 -7.38 6.23
CA ASP A 31 10.55 -7.21 4.92
C ASP A 31 9.51 -7.41 3.80
N ILE A 32 9.11 -6.32 3.17
CA ILE A 32 8.08 -6.30 2.13
C ILE A 32 8.64 -6.53 0.72
N TRP A 33 9.96 -6.45 0.51
CA TRP A 33 10.55 -6.50 -0.83
C TRP A 33 10.33 -7.83 -1.55
N PRO A 34 10.49 -9.02 -0.91
CA PRO A 34 10.19 -10.29 -1.56
C PRO A 34 8.73 -10.43 -2.01
N TYR A 35 7.81 -9.77 -1.31
CA TYR A 35 6.40 -9.72 -1.70
C TYR A 35 6.20 -8.83 -2.92
N ILE A 36 6.78 -7.61 -2.92
CA ILE A 36 6.70 -6.65 -4.04
C ILE A 36 7.27 -7.27 -5.31
N GLU A 37 8.44 -7.91 -5.23
CA GLU A 37 9.09 -8.61 -6.35
C GLU A 37 8.24 -9.77 -6.89
N SER A 38 7.30 -10.30 -6.09
CA SER A 38 6.36 -11.34 -6.50
C SER A 38 5.05 -10.81 -7.08
N ILE A 39 4.80 -9.48 -7.08
CA ILE A 39 3.56 -8.90 -7.61
C ILE A 39 3.56 -9.00 -9.15
N PRO A 40 2.50 -9.54 -9.77
CA PRO A 40 2.38 -9.55 -11.22
C PRO A 40 2.38 -8.14 -11.82
N ALA A 41 3.10 -7.94 -12.93
CA ALA A 41 3.11 -6.64 -13.62
C ALA A 41 1.71 -6.15 -14.04
N THR A 42 0.75 -7.06 -14.26
CA THR A 42 -0.65 -6.74 -14.54
C THR A 42 -1.38 -6.09 -13.36
N ASP A 43 -0.94 -6.35 -12.14
CA ASP A 43 -1.48 -5.72 -10.92
C ASP A 43 -0.91 -4.33 -10.69
N LEU A 44 0.27 -4.06 -11.28
CA LEU A 44 0.92 -2.75 -11.29
C LEU A 44 0.50 -1.89 -12.48
N GLU A 45 -0.36 -2.38 -13.37
CA GLU A 45 -0.80 -1.66 -14.59
C GLU A 45 0.38 -1.14 -15.46
N GLY A 46 1.56 -1.72 -15.33
CA GLY A 46 2.77 -1.32 -16.05
C GLY A 46 3.63 -0.24 -15.38
N PHE A 47 3.24 0.27 -14.20
CA PHE A 47 4.03 1.23 -13.44
C PHE A 47 5.28 0.59 -12.82
N GLU A 48 6.39 1.33 -12.82
CA GLU A 48 7.65 0.99 -12.18
C GLU A 48 7.65 1.41 -10.71
N ILE A 49 7.96 0.48 -9.81
CA ILE A 49 8.00 0.74 -8.37
C ILE A 49 9.34 1.37 -7.99
N LEU A 50 9.30 2.45 -7.21
CA LEU A 50 10.47 3.18 -6.73
C LEU A 50 10.74 2.87 -5.25
N ASN A 51 10.70 3.90 -4.40
CA ASN A 51 10.98 3.80 -2.97
C ASN A 51 9.72 3.97 -2.11
N VAL A 52 9.79 3.48 -0.87
CA VAL A 52 8.79 3.80 0.16
C VAL A 52 8.78 5.31 0.38
N LEU A 53 7.58 5.90 0.36
CA LEU A 53 7.37 7.33 0.57
C LEU A 53 6.72 7.60 1.92
N TYR A 54 5.70 6.82 2.27
CA TYR A 54 4.94 7.02 3.49
C TYR A 54 4.54 5.70 4.13
N VAL A 55 4.44 5.72 5.45
CA VAL A 55 3.81 4.64 6.22
C VAL A 55 2.72 5.25 7.07
N TYR A 56 1.50 4.76 6.93
CA TYR A 56 0.36 5.17 7.74
C TYR A 56 -0.16 4.01 8.56
N ARG A 57 -0.50 4.27 9.83
CA ARG A 57 -1.19 3.31 10.70
C ARG A 57 -2.62 3.77 10.95
N ASN A 58 -3.57 2.84 10.87
CA ASN A 58 -4.97 3.14 11.15
C ASN A 58 -5.23 3.39 12.65
N ALA A 59 -6.38 3.97 12.98
CA ALA A 59 -6.69 4.38 14.36
C ALA A 59 -6.69 3.21 15.37
N SER A 60 -7.18 2.03 14.97
CA SER A 60 -7.19 0.83 15.82
C SER A 60 -5.84 0.12 15.96
N ASN A 61 -4.79 0.53 15.21
CA ASN A 61 -3.52 -0.19 15.13
C ASN A 61 -3.65 -1.64 14.64
N LEU A 62 -4.61 -1.91 13.75
CA LEU A 62 -4.78 -3.21 13.11
C LEU A 62 -4.05 -3.29 11.78
N PHE A 63 -3.96 -2.17 11.07
CA PHE A 63 -3.37 -2.10 9.73
C PHE A 63 -2.33 -0.99 9.59
N GLU A 64 -1.26 -1.33 8.87
CA GLU A 64 -0.32 -0.37 8.30
C GLU A 64 -0.43 -0.36 6.79
N HIS A 65 -0.40 0.84 6.22
CA HIS A 65 -0.39 1.11 4.80
C HIS A 65 0.99 1.67 4.46
N ILE A 66 1.79 0.90 3.74
CA ILE A 66 3.09 1.33 3.23
C ILE A 66 2.86 1.79 1.79
N LEU A 67 3.00 3.09 1.55
CA LEU A 67 2.87 3.71 0.24
C LEU A 67 4.24 3.74 -0.42
N ILE A 68 4.34 3.06 -1.54
CA ILE A 68 5.53 3.00 -2.37
C ILE A 68 5.26 3.83 -3.61
N GLY A 69 6.15 4.76 -3.90
CA GLY A 69 6.05 5.62 -5.08
C GLY A 69 6.24 4.83 -6.37
N THR A 70 5.70 5.38 -7.45
CA THR A 70 5.98 4.94 -8.82
C THR A 70 6.61 6.07 -9.62
N GLU A 71 6.94 5.84 -10.89
CA GLU A 71 7.36 6.88 -11.82
C GLU A 71 6.29 7.96 -12.08
N ASN A 72 5.02 7.70 -11.70
CA ASN A 72 3.95 8.68 -11.67
C ASN A 72 3.65 9.11 -10.22
N GLU A 73 3.80 10.41 -9.92
CA GLU A 73 3.62 10.97 -8.58
C GLU A 73 2.20 10.81 -7.99
N ASN A 74 1.21 10.53 -8.84
CA ASN A 74 -0.18 10.32 -8.45
C ASN A 74 -0.57 8.84 -8.35
N VAL A 75 0.40 7.93 -8.55
CA VAL A 75 0.18 6.48 -8.48
C VAL A 75 1.10 5.88 -7.43
N PHE A 76 0.49 5.14 -6.51
CA PHE A 76 1.18 4.47 -5.41
C PHE A 76 0.82 2.99 -5.39
N LEU A 77 1.84 2.15 -5.17
CA LEU A 77 1.59 0.79 -4.70
C LEU A 77 1.43 0.85 -3.18
N VAL A 78 0.28 0.42 -2.68
CA VAL A 78 0.01 0.37 -1.24
C VAL A 78 0.11 -1.09 -0.79
N ILE A 79 1.05 -1.38 0.11
CA ILE A 79 1.14 -2.67 0.81
C ILE A 79 0.43 -2.54 2.14
N ILE A 80 -0.50 -3.46 2.42
CA ILE A 80 -1.24 -3.49 3.67
C ILE A 80 -0.69 -4.60 4.55
N ILE A 81 -0.19 -4.23 5.73
CA ILE A 81 0.24 -5.18 6.77
C ILE A 81 -0.86 -5.28 7.82
N HIS A 82 -1.23 -6.50 8.19
CA HIS A 82 -2.04 -6.76 9.38
C HIS A 82 -1.12 -6.92 10.58
N ILE A 83 -1.16 -5.97 11.51
CA ILE A 83 -0.15 -5.81 12.57
C ILE A 83 -0.20 -6.99 13.56
N GLU A 84 -1.38 -7.33 14.07
CA GLU A 84 -1.53 -8.42 15.06
C GLU A 84 -1.03 -9.77 14.55
N HIS A 85 -1.18 -10.03 13.25
CA HIS A 85 -0.78 -11.28 12.62
C HIS A 85 0.60 -11.22 11.99
N LEU A 86 1.26 -10.06 12.01
CA LEU A 86 2.53 -9.78 11.34
C LEU A 86 2.60 -10.41 9.94
N LYS A 87 1.59 -10.10 9.12
CA LYS A 87 1.49 -10.63 7.75
C LYS A 87 1.04 -9.55 6.78
N ILE A 88 1.49 -9.67 5.53
CA ILE A 88 0.95 -8.88 4.44
C ILE A 88 -0.48 -9.35 4.17
N HIS A 89 -1.44 -8.43 4.35
CA HIS A 89 -2.85 -8.65 4.06
C HIS A 89 -3.12 -8.65 2.56
N GLY A 90 -2.44 -7.76 1.83
CA GLY A 90 -2.57 -7.64 0.38
C GLY A 90 -1.91 -6.36 -0.12
N HIS A 91 -2.12 -6.07 -1.41
CA HIS A 91 -1.71 -4.83 -2.04
C HIS A 91 -2.83 -4.19 -2.85
N TYR A 92 -2.75 -2.89 -3.06
CA TYR A 92 -3.66 -2.13 -3.90
C TYR A 92 -2.87 -1.06 -4.68
N LEU A 93 -3.13 -0.95 -6.00
CA LEU A 93 -2.57 0.12 -6.81
C LEU A 93 -3.50 1.34 -6.74
N LEU A 94 -3.08 2.34 -5.97
CA LEU A 94 -3.80 3.59 -5.79
C LEU A 94 -3.42 4.57 -6.89
N ASN A 95 -4.29 4.74 -7.89
CA ASN A 95 -4.19 5.82 -8.87
C ASN A 95 -5.15 6.95 -8.47
N VAL A 96 -4.60 8.03 -7.92
CA VAL A 96 -5.37 9.17 -7.37
C VAL A 96 -6.12 9.91 -8.47
N VAL A 97 -5.50 10.08 -9.64
CA VAL A 97 -6.10 10.73 -10.81
C VAL A 97 -7.36 9.99 -11.25
N LYS A 98 -7.27 8.67 -11.41
CA LYS A 98 -8.39 7.80 -11.78
C LYS A 98 -9.46 7.74 -10.70
N MET A 99 -9.07 7.73 -9.42
CA MET A 99 -10.01 7.67 -8.29
C MET A 99 -10.89 8.91 -8.19
N TYR A 100 -10.32 10.10 -8.39
CA TYR A 100 -11.05 11.37 -8.29
C TYR A 100 -11.52 11.93 -9.63
N GLY A 101 -11.32 11.19 -10.72
CA GLY A 101 -11.71 11.62 -12.07
C GLY A 101 -11.01 12.90 -12.50
N LEU A 102 -9.80 13.15 -12.00
CA LEU A 102 -9.01 14.30 -12.41
C LEU A 102 -8.55 14.05 -13.84
N THR A 103 -8.78 15.02 -14.72
CA THR A 103 -8.17 15.04 -16.06
C THR A 103 -6.91 15.91 -15.98
N GLU A 104 -5.78 15.39 -16.46
CA GLU A 104 -4.56 16.18 -16.69
C GLU A 104 -4.82 17.35 -17.65
#